data_AF-A0A660Y9S4-F1
#
_entry.id   AF-A0A660Y9S4-F1
#
_cell.length_a   1.000
_cell.length_b   1.000
_cell.length_c   1.000
_cell.angle_alpha   90.00
_cell.angle_beta   90.00
_cell.angle_gamma   90.00
#
_symmetry.space_group_name_H-M   'P 1'
#
loop_
_entity.id
_entity.type
_entity.pdbx_description
1 polymer ?
#
loop_
_entity_poly.entity_id
_entity_poly.type
_entity_poly.pdbx_seq_one_letter_code
_entity_poly.pdbx_strand_id
1 'polypeptide(L)'
;MLLFLSHWMRARRHRYFLEPIKLISTGSLFSALMVGYMANTLLPAHLGELVRAVLIGQKERIPKASVLATIAVERVVDVFCLLILMGMTFVVYPFPEEIRLSGYLTFVFAAVLVSFFLFLKKRPEKALSFVEMISKRLSKKISDKLVEFLGSFRDGLVPLQQPWHYAFVALLSILLWACYAGIFFVLFYAFDFVETYHLPWSASLVVLVITTISIVVPSSPGYVGTYHWLCMVALGLFGVSESPALSFAIVAHAISVLPVSLVGGVLAWKEGISISKVERSSEQAG
;
A
#
# COMPACT_ATOMS: atom_id res chain seq x y z
N MET A 1 -6.38 -8.85 16.20
CA MET A 1 -5.07 -9.56 16.14
C MET A 1 -4.54 -9.67 14.70
N LEU A 2 -5.32 -10.18 13.74
CA LEU A 2 -4.91 -10.31 12.32
C LEU A 2 -4.37 -9.01 11.70
N LEU A 3 -5.01 -7.87 12.00
CA LEU A 3 -4.59 -6.56 11.50
C LEU A 3 -3.14 -6.23 11.91
N PHE A 4 -2.84 -6.21 13.20
CA PHE A 4 -1.49 -5.91 13.68
C PHE A 4 -0.46 -6.96 13.27
N LEU A 5 -0.86 -8.25 13.20
CA LEU A 5 0.02 -9.31 12.69
C LEU A 5 0.41 -9.04 11.22
N SER A 6 -0.57 -8.70 10.38
CA SER A 6 -0.34 -8.38 8.97
C SER A 6 0.58 -7.16 8.78
N HIS A 7 0.40 -6.12 9.60
CA HIS A 7 1.26 -4.94 9.58
C HIS A 7 2.67 -5.21 10.12
N TRP A 8 2.81 -6.09 11.12
CA TRP A 8 4.12 -6.54 11.59
C TRP A 8 4.85 -7.34 10.51
N MET A 9 4.15 -8.24 9.82
CA MET A 9 4.69 -8.95 8.66
C MET A 9 5.08 -7.99 7.54
N ARG A 10 4.30 -6.93 7.29
CA ARG A 10 4.65 -5.86 6.33
C ARG A 10 5.96 -5.18 6.72
N ALA A 11 6.12 -4.80 7.98
CA ALA A 11 7.35 -4.19 8.48
C ALA A 11 8.56 -5.16 8.41
N ARG A 12 8.34 -6.45 8.72
CA ARG A 12 9.38 -7.50 8.61
C ARG A 12 9.79 -7.72 7.16
N ARG A 13 8.84 -7.73 6.23
CA ARG A 13 9.07 -7.83 4.79
C ARG A 13 9.87 -6.63 4.30
N HIS A 14 9.48 -5.42 4.70
CA HIS A 14 10.16 -4.19 4.31
C HIS A 14 11.64 -4.15 4.74
N ARG A 15 11.97 -4.79 5.87
CA ARG A 15 13.36 -4.93 6.32
C ARG A 15 14.25 -5.54 5.24
N TYR A 16 13.77 -6.51 4.46
CA TYR A 16 14.55 -7.12 3.37
C TYR A 16 14.80 -6.16 2.20
N PHE A 17 13.88 -5.20 1.95
CA PHE A 17 14.08 -4.19 0.90
C PHE A 17 15.08 -3.09 1.32
N LEU A 18 15.13 -2.76 2.62
CA LEU A 18 16.09 -1.79 3.17
C LEU A 18 17.46 -2.39 3.49
N GLU A 19 17.54 -3.69 3.71
CA GLU A 19 18.76 -4.41 4.10
C GLU A 19 19.97 -4.14 3.16
N PRO A 20 19.83 -4.05 1.82
CA PRO A 20 20.93 -3.63 0.93
C PRO A 20 21.52 -2.24 1.24
N ILE A 21 20.74 -1.35 1.86
CA ILE A 21 21.14 0.01 2.22
C ILE A 21 21.61 0.05 3.68
N LYS A 22 20.77 -0.43 4.60
CA LYS A 22 21.05 -0.46 6.04
C LYS A 22 20.15 -1.48 6.75
N LEU A 23 20.73 -2.23 7.68
CA LEU A 23 19.97 -3.10 8.58
C LEU A 23 19.23 -2.27 9.63
N ILE A 24 17.89 -2.32 9.60
CA ILE A 24 17.01 -1.61 10.54
C ILE A 24 16.15 -2.62 11.29
N SER A 25 15.85 -2.34 12.57
CA SER A 25 14.98 -3.20 13.37
C SER A 25 13.53 -3.19 12.86
N THR A 26 12.87 -4.34 12.92
CA THR A 26 11.45 -4.46 12.50
C THR A 26 10.54 -3.56 13.34
N GLY A 27 10.85 -3.36 14.63
CA GLY A 27 10.09 -2.44 15.48
C GLY A 27 10.16 -0.99 15.01
N SER A 28 11.33 -0.52 14.57
CA SER A 28 11.48 0.85 14.03
C SER A 28 10.68 1.01 12.73
N LEU A 29 10.75 0.01 11.84
CA LEU A 29 9.98 0.01 10.59
C LEU A 29 8.48 -0.10 10.81
N PHE A 30 8.05 -0.87 11.81
CA PHE A 30 6.65 -0.99 12.21
C PHE A 30 6.15 0.35 12.76
N SER A 31 6.93 1.02 13.60
CA SER A 31 6.59 2.34 14.12
C SER A 31 6.37 3.35 13.00
N ALA A 32 7.34 3.47 12.08
CA ALA A 32 7.21 4.36 10.92
C ALA A 32 6.02 3.98 10.00
N LEU A 33 5.71 2.69 9.88
CA LEU A 33 4.54 2.22 9.13
C LEU A 33 3.22 2.65 9.80
N MET A 34 3.10 2.50 11.12
CA MET A 34 1.90 2.92 11.87
C MET A 34 1.70 4.44 11.79
N VAL A 35 2.78 5.22 11.93
CA VAL A 35 2.71 6.68 11.78
C VAL A 35 2.31 7.08 10.35
N GLY A 36 2.82 6.38 9.33
CA GLY A 36 2.40 6.58 7.94
C GLY A 36 0.91 6.29 7.71
N TYR A 37 0.37 5.22 8.29
CA TYR A 37 -1.06 4.94 8.20
C TYR A 37 -1.94 5.98 8.90
N MET A 38 -1.52 6.42 10.10
CA MET A 38 -2.18 7.54 10.77
C MET A 38 -2.19 8.78 9.88
N ALA A 39 -1.04 9.11 9.27
CA ALA A 39 -0.94 10.24 8.36
C ALA A 39 -1.88 10.10 7.15
N ASN A 40 -2.08 8.90 6.59
CA ASN A 40 -3.05 8.66 5.51
C ASN A 40 -4.52 8.87 5.91
N THR A 41 -4.82 8.85 7.20
CA THR A 41 -6.17 9.17 7.70
C THR A 41 -6.39 10.68 7.79
N LEU A 42 -5.32 11.44 8.05
CA LEU A 42 -5.38 12.90 8.26
C LEU A 42 -5.08 13.71 7.00
N LEU A 43 -4.14 13.24 6.18
CA LEU A 43 -3.63 13.96 5.01
C LEU A 43 -4.37 13.53 3.74
N PRO A 44 -4.66 14.47 2.82
CA PRO A 44 -5.14 14.15 1.49
C PRO A 44 -4.04 13.47 0.65
N ALA A 45 -4.42 12.87 -0.48
CA ALA A 45 -3.51 12.32 -1.50
C ALA A 45 -2.53 11.21 -1.03
N HIS A 46 -2.85 10.53 0.09
CA HIS A 46 -2.07 9.39 0.60
C HIS A 46 -0.58 9.71 0.84
N LEU A 47 -0.28 10.87 1.42
CA LEU A 47 1.11 11.29 1.68
C LEU A 47 1.79 10.51 2.83
N GLY A 48 1.12 9.53 3.43
CA GLY A 48 1.64 8.71 4.53
C GLY A 48 2.86 7.88 4.16
N GLU A 49 3.02 7.46 2.89
CA GLU A 49 4.28 6.84 2.45
C GLU A 49 5.45 7.83 2.46
N LEU A 50 5.21 9.11 2.13
CA LEU A 50 6.23 10.15 2.22
C LEU A 50 6.59 10.43 3.67
N VAL A 51 5.60 10.48 4.57
CA VAL A 51 5.85 10.59 6.02
C VAL A 51 6.73 9.45 6.50
N ARG A 52 6.38 8.20 6.16
CA ARG A 52 7.20 7.02 6.49
C ARG A 52 8.63 7.13 5.96
N ALA A 53 8.81 7.57 4.72
CA ALA A 53 10.14 7.76 4.12
C ALA A 53 10.97 8.83 4.83
N VAL A 54 10.34 9.96 5.19
CA VAL A 54 10.98 11.06 5.94
C VAL A 54 11.41 10.58 7.32
N LEU A 55 10.53 9.87 8.04
CA LEU A 55 10.81 9.39 9.40
C LEU A 55 11.96 8.39 9.44
N ILE A 56 11.93 7.37 8.58
CA ILE A 56 13.02 6.40 8.48
C ILE A 56 14.30 7.11 8.05
N GLY A 57 14.23 7.98 7.03
CA GLY A 57 15.41 8.70 6.53
C GLY A 57 16.08 9.58 7.60
N GLN A 58 15.30 10.29 8.41
CA GLN A 58 15.82 11.10 9.52
C GLN A 58 16.38 10.24 10.65
N LYS A 59 15.61 9.23 11.09
CA LYS A 59 15.98 8.36 12.22
C LYS A 59 17.22 7.53 11.93
N GLU A 60 17.32 7.00 10.71
CA GLU A 60 18.37 6.08 10.31
C GLU A 60 19.50 6.73 9.52
N ARG A 61 19.41 8.05 9.25
CA ARG A 61 20.35 8.82 8.43
C ARG A 61 20.54 8.24 7.02
N ILE A 62 19.43 7.85 6.41
CA ILE A 62 19.38 7.32 5.03
C ILE A 62 18.75 8.39 4.14
N PRO A 63 19.22 8.60 2.90
CA PRO A 63 18.55 9.49 1.96
C PRO A 63 17.06 9.13 1.81
N LYS A 64 16.18 10.10 2.00
CA LYS A 64 14.71 9.91 1.98
C LYS A 64 14.22 9.31 0.66
N ALA A 65 14.85 9.70 -0.44
CA ALA A 65 14.58 9.19 -1.78
C ALA A 65 14.90 7.68 -1.91
N SER A 66 15.98 7.20 -1.29
CA SER A 66 16.31 5.77 -1.27
C SER A 66 15.31 4.98 -0.43
N VAL A 67 14.89 5.49 0.73
CA VAL A 67 13.80 4.85 1.51
C VAL A 67 12.51 4.82 0.69
N LEU A 68 12.15 5.92 0.04
CA LEU A 68 10.95 5.99 -0.80
C LEU A 68 11.00 4.99 -1.96
N ALA A 69 12.17 4.77 -2.56
CA ALA A 69 12.36 3.72 -3.57
C ALA A 69 12.10 2.32 -3.01
N THR A 70 12.57 2.00 -1.80
CA THR A 70 12.26 0.70 -1.16
C THR A 70 10.76 0.55 -0.85
N ILE A 71 10.06 1.64 -0.52
CA ILE A 71 8.60 1.65 -0.38
C ILE A 71 7.94 1.43 -1.75
N ALA A 72 8.45 2.03 -2.83
CA ALA A 72 7.93 1.79 -4.17
C ALA A 72 8.10 0.32 -4.58
N VAL A 73 9.24 -0.32 -4.30
CA VAL A 73 9.45 -1.76 -4.51
C VAL A 73 8.44 -2.59 -3.73
N GLU A 74 8.19 -2.24 -2.46
CA GLU A 74 7.14 -2.87 -1.64
C GLU A 74 5.76 -2.77 -2.32
N ARG A 75 5.43 -1.60 -2.89
CA ARG A 75 4.15 -1.39 -3.60
C ARG A 75 4.04 -2.21 -4.87
N VAL A 76 5.12 -2.36 -5.63
CA VAL A 76 5.14 -3.24 -6.80
C VAL A 76 4.83 -4.68 -6.40
N VAL A 77 5.46 -5.18 -5.33
CA VAL A 77 5.17 -6.53 -4.81
C VAL A 77 3.71 -6.65 -4.38
N ASP A 78 3.16 -5.63 -3.71
CA ASP A 78 1.75 -5.64 -3.31
C ASP A 78 0.79 -5.62 -4.52
N VAL A 79 1.09 -4.83 -5.55
CA VAL A 79 0.30 -4.81 -6.80
C VAL A 79 0.35 -6.17 -7.49
N PHE A 80 1.50 -6.83 -7.54
CA PHE A 80 1.61 -8.20 -8.06
C PHE A 80 0.76 -9.19 -7.27
N CYS A 81 0.80 -9.15 -5.94
CA CYS A 81 -0.04 -10.01 -5.12
C CYS A 81 -1.53 -9.72 -5.36
N LEU A 82 -1.92 -8.44 -5.45
CA LEU A 82 -3.28 -8.04 -5.77
C LEU A 82 -3.73 -8.59 -7.12
N LEU A 83 -2.86 -8.58 -8.14
CA LEU A 83 -3.16 -9.16 -9.45
C LEU A 83 -3.40 -10.66 -9.39
N ILE A 84 -2.58 -11.39 -8.64
CA ILE A 84 -2.74 -12.82 -8.44
C ILE A 84 -4.08 -13.11 -7.76
N LEU A 85 -4.40 -12.36 -6.69
CA LEU A 85 -5.68 -12.50 -5.99
C LEU A 85 -6.86 -12.16 -6.89
N MET A 86 -6.75 -11.11 -7.69
CA MET A 86 -7.78 -10.74 -8.66
C MET A 86 -7.98 -11.87 -9.69
N GLY A 87 -6.89 -12.43 -10.23
CA GLY A 87 -6.95 -13.61 -11.10
C GLY A 87 -7.63 -14.81 -10.43
N MET A 88 -7.30 -15.08 -9.16
CA MET A 88 -7.96 -16.12 -8.37
C MET A 88 -9.46 -15.83 -8.19
N THR A 89 -9.87 -14.58 -7.95
CA THR A 89 -11.29 -14.24 -7.81
C THR A 89 -12.08 -14.50 -9.09
N PHE A 90 -11.50 -14.28 -10.28
CA PHE A 90 -12.16 -14.60 -11.55
C PHE A 90 -12.37 -16.09 -11.79
N VAL A 91 -11.51 -16.94 -11.23
CA VAL A 91 -11.68 -18.40 -11.29
C VAL A 91 -12.76 -18.86 -10.32
N VAL A 92 -12.87 -18.21 -9.16
CA VAL A 92 -13.73 -18.65 -8.06
C VAL A 92 -15.14 -18.02 -8.11
N TYR A 93 -15.31 -16.85 -8.74
CA TYR A 93 -16.59 -16.16 -8.84
C TYR A 93 -16.94 -15.81 -10.30
N PRO A 94 -18.12 -16.20 -10.80
CA PRO A 94 -18.55 -15.89 -12.16
C PRO A 94 -19.01 -14.44 -12.28
N PHE A 95 -18.05 -13.52 -12.40
CA PHE A 95 -18.37 -12.10 -12.56
C PHE A 95 -19.15 -11.81 -13.87
N PRO A 96 -20.15 -10.92 -13.83
CA PRO A 96 -20.78 -10.33 -15.02
C PRO A 96 -19.73 -9.79 -16.02
N GLU A 97 -20.05 -9.79 -17.32
CA GLU A 97 -19.10 -9.38 -18.37
C GLU A 97 -18.56 -7.95 -18.19
N GLU A 98 -19.41 -7.04 -17.72
CA GLU A 98 -19.07 -5.64 -17.41
C GLU A 98 -17.96 -5.52 -16.36
N ILE A 99 -18.01 -6.37 -15.33
CA ILE A 99 -16.99 -6.41 -14.26
C ILE A 99 -15.72 -7.10 -14.76
N ARG A 100 -15.85 -8.06 -15.68
CA ARG A 100 -14.72 -8.75 -16.30
C ARG A 100 -13.86 -7.79 -17.12
N LEU A 101 -14.46 -6.89 -17.88
CA LEU A 101 -13.75 -5.85 -18.63
C LEU A 101 -12.93 -4.92 -17.70
N SER A 102 -13.54 -4.49 -16.59
CA SER A 102 -12.86 -3.68 -15.56
C SER A 102 -11.70 -4.44 -14.89
N GLY A 103 -11.86 -5.75 -14.69
CA GLY A 103 -10.79 -6.64 -14.25
C GLY A 103 -9.63 -6.71 -15.23
N TYR A 104 -9.90 -6.88 -16.52
CA TYR A 104 -8.86 -6.86 -17.55
C TYR A 104 -8.10 -5.54 -17.61
N LEU A 105 -8.81 -4.40 -17.52
CA LEU A 105 -8.17 -3.08 -17.49
C LEU A 105 -7.26 -2.91 -16.27
N THR A 106 -7.70 -3.36 -15.09
CA THR A 106 -6.88 -3.36 -13.86
C THR A 106 -5.65 -4.24 -14.02
N PHE A 107 -5.80 -5.40 -14.70
CA PHE A 107 -4.70 -6.31 -14.96
C PHE A 107 -3.65 -5.69 -15.90
N VAL A 108 -4.11 -5.07 -16.99
CA VAL A 108 -3.25 -4.36 -17.95
C VAL A 108 -2.52 -3.20 -17.27
N PHE A 109 -3.22 -2.37 -16.49
CA PHE A 109 -2.62 -1.24 -15.78
C PHE A 109 -1.50 -1.69 -14.84
N ALA A 110 -1.75 -2.73 -14.05
CA ALA A 110 -0.76 -3.28 -13.15
C ALA A 110 0.42 -3.93 -13.91
N ALA A 111 0.19 -4.61 -15.03
CA ALA A 111 1.25 -5.13 -15.90
C ALA A 111 2.11 -4.00 -16.50
N VAL A 112 1.51 -2.86 -16.86
CA VAL A 112 2.23 -1.66 -17.32
C VAL A 112 3.08 -1.07 -16.20
N LEU A 113 2.55 -0.92 -14.99
CA LEU A 113 3.31 -0.44 -13.82
C LEU A 113 4.52 -1.34 -13.54
N VAL A 114 4.30 -2.65 -13.50
CA VAL A 114 5.37 -3.64 -13.34
C VAL A 114 6.43 -3.48 -14.42
N SER A 115 6.02 -3.38 -15.68
CA SER A 115 6.92 -3.23 -16.82
C SER A 115 7.73 -1.94 -16.74
N PHE A 116 7.12 -0.85 -16.26
CA PHE A 116 7.78 0.42 -16.01
C PHE A 116 8.87 0.31 -14.94
N PHE A 117 8.59 -0.36 -13.81
CA PHE A 117 9.61 -0.59 -12.77
C PHE A 117 10.74 -1.51 -13.25
N LEU A 118 10.43 -2.55 -14.03
CA LEU A 118 11.44 -3.40 -14.66
C LEU A 118 12.30 -2.63 -15.68
N PHE A 119 11.69 -1.71 -16.43
CA PHE A 119 12.39 -0.82 -17.36
C PHE A 119 13.34 0.11 -16.62
N LEU A 120 12.88 0.79 -15.56
CA LEU A 120 13.70 1.63 -14.68
C LEU A 120 14.92 0.87 -14.15
N LYS A 121 14.72 -0.38 -13.70
CA LYS A 121 15.80 -1.24 -13.21
C LYS A 121 16.79 -1.63 -14.32
N LYS A 122 16.31 -2.00 -15.52
CA LYS A 122 17.16 -2.52 -16.60
C LYS A 122 17.88 -1.44 -17.40
N ARG A 123 17.33 -0.23 -17.50
CA ARG A 123 17.89 0.86 -18.32
C ARG A 123 17.92 2.19 -17.55
N PRO A 124 18.72 2.28 -16.48
CA PRO A 124 18.75 3.45 -15.60
C PRO A 124 19.19 4.72 -16.34
N GLU A 125 20.14 4.62 -17.27
CA GLU A 125 20.65 5.77 -18.04
C GLU A 125 19.59 6.36 -18.97
N LYS A 126 18.76 5.52 -19.60
CA LYS A 126 17.68 6.00 -20.47
C LYS A 126 16.53 6.63 -19.69
N ALA A 127 16.26 6.11 -18.48
CA ALA A 127 15.28 6.71 -17.59
C ALA A 127 15.74 8.09 -17.09
N LEU A 128 17.01 8.22 -16.69
CA LEU A 128 17.62 9.49 -16.33
C LEU A 128 17.58 10.49 -17.49
N SER A 129 17.97 10.08 -18.71
CA SER A 129 17.92 10.96 -19.87
C SER A 129 16.50 11.41 -20.25
N PHE A 130 15.50 10.56 -20.01
CA PHE A 130 14.09 10.89 -20.27
C PHE A 130 13.59 11.92 -19.27
N VAL A 131 13.92 11.76 -17.98
CA VAL A 131 13.56 12.76 -16.97
C VAL A 131 14.32 14.06 -17.18
N GLU A 132 15.62 14.02 -17.51
CA GLU A 132 16.39 15.21 -17.89
C GLU A 132 15.78 15.93 -19.11
N MET A 133 15.31 15.19 -20.11
CA MET A 133 14.66 15.77 -21.29
C MET A 133 13.36 16.51 -20.92
N ILE A 134 12.57 15.96 -19.99
CA ILE A 134 11.33 16.59 -19.51
C ILE A 134 11.65 17.76 -18.56
N SER A 135 12.66 17.61 -17.70
CA SER A 135 13.05 18.63 -16.70
C SER A 135 13.79 19.81 -17.31
N LYS A 136 14.32 19.70 -18.54
CA LYS A 136 14.87 20.84 -19.31
C LYS A 136 13.87 21.97 -19.53
N ARG A 137 12.56 21.71 -19.43
CA ARG A 137 11.50 22.73 -19.48
C ARG A 137 11.24 23.40 -18.12
N LEU A 138 11.89 22.93 -17.06
CA LEU A 138 11.79 23.45 -15.69
C LEU A 138 13.05 24.27 -15.34
N SER A 139 13.01 24.99 -14.22
CA SER A 139 14.17 25.75 -13.76
C SER A 139 15.35 24.82 -13.45
N LYS A 140 16.59 25.29 -13.67
CA LYS A 140 17.82 24.52 -13.43
C LYS A 140 17.87 23.89 -12.02
N LYS A 141 17.41 24.65 -11.01
CA LYS A 141 17.32 24.20 -9.62
C LYS A 141 16.38 23.00 -9.42
N ILE A 142 15.25 22.96 -10.14
CA ILE A 142 14.32 21.82 -10.10
C ILE A 142 14.92 20.63 -10.83
N SER A 143 15.56 20.85 -11.98
CA SER A 143 16.23 19.80 -12.74
C SER A 143 17.32 19.12 -11.92
N ASP A 144 18.19 19.89 -11.26
CA ASP A 144 19.28 19.35 -10.44
C ASP A 144 18.74 18.55 -9.24
N LYS A 145 17.71 19.06 -8.56
CA LYS A 145 17.00 18.32 -7.48
C LYS A 145 16.38 17.01 -7.99
N LEU A 146 15.78 17.01 -9.18
CA LEU A 146 15.15 15.81 -9.76
C LEU A 146 16.20 14.75 -10.12
N VAL A 147 17.35 15.16 -10.68
CA VAL A 147 18.45 14.25 -11.01
C VAL A 147 19.04 13.63 -9.74
N GLU A 148 19.29 14.42 -8.71
CA GLU A 148 19.77 13.93 -7.40
C GLU A 148 18.77 12.96 -6.76
N PHE A 149 17.48 13.31 -6.81
CA PHE A 149 16.40 12.46 -6.33
C PHE A 149 16.36 11.13 -7.08
N LEU A 150 16.47 11.12 -8.41
CA LEU A 150 16.49 9.91 -9.22
C LEU A 150 17.72 9.04 -8.99
N GLY A 151 18.90 9.65 -8.80
CA GLY A 151 20.11 8.93 -8.42
C GLY A 151 19.92 8.18 -7.10
N SER A 152 19.46 8.90 -6.08
CA SER A 152 19.17 8.32 -4.77
C SER A 152 18.04 7.27 -4.81
N PHE A 153 17.05 7.48 -5.68
CA PHE A 153 15.95 6.53 -5.90
C PHE A 153 16.45 5.24 -6.54
N ARG A 154 17.36 5.33 -7.53
CA ARG A 154 18.03 4.18 -8.14
C ARG A 154 18.81 3.36 -7.11
N ASP A 155 19.51 4.02 -6.21
CA ASP A 155 20.27 3.35 -5.14
C ASP A 155 19.35 2.59 -4.15
N GLY A 156 18.05 2.89 -4.12
CA GLY A 156 17.06 2.11 -3.39
C GLY A 156 16.39 0.98 -4.19
N LEU A 157 16.66 0.85 -5.50
CA LEU A 157 16.16 -0.24 -6.37
C LEU A 157 17.13 -1.42 -6.47
N VAL A 158 17.89 -1.67 -5.39
CA VAL A 158 18.89 -2.74 -5.35
C VAL A 158 18.20 -4.10 -5.18
N PRO A 159 18.65 -5.17 -5.87
CA PRO A 159 18.19 -6.52 -5.62
C PRO A 159 18.31 -6.92 -4.14
N LEU A 160 17.47 -7.86 -3.69
CA LEU A 160 17.60 -8.40 -2.33
C LEU A 160 18.99 -9.01 -2.16
N GLN A 161 19.57 -8.85 -0.96
CA GLN A 161 20.95 -9.29 -0.69
C GLN A 161 21.19 -10.78 -0.93
N GLN A 162 20.18 -11.63 -0.71
CA GLN A 162 20.31 -13.08 -0.79
C GLN A 162 19.15 -13.72 -1.56
N PRO A 163 19.39 -14.79 -2.35
CA PRO A 163 18.33 -15.45 -3.12
C PRO A 163 17.15 -15.97 -2.28
N TRP A 164 17.40 -16.47 -1.07
CA TRP A 164 16.34 -16.95 -0.17
C TRP A 164 15.48 -15.80 0.39
N HIS A 165 15.96 -14.55 0.38
CA HIS A 165 15.14 -13.40 0.79
C HIS A 165 13.93 -13.22 -0.13
N TYR A 166 14.02 -13.59 -1.41
CA TYR A 166 12.87 -13.56 -2.33
C TYR A 166 11.78 -14.53 -1.88
N ALA A 167 12.15 -15.74 -1.43
CA ALA A 167 11.19 -16.71 -0.92
C ALA A 167 10.51 -16.22 0.37
N PHE A 168 11.28 -15.61 1.30
CA PHE A 168 10.70 -15.01 2.51
C PHE A 168 9.77 -13.84 2.21
N VAL A 169 10.14 -12.97 1.26
CA VAL A 169 9.28 -11.86 0.82
C VAL A 169 8.00 -12.39 0.20
N ALA A 170 8.06 -13.44 -0.62
CA ALA A 170 6.89 -14.08 -1.19
C ALA A 170 5.98 -14.70 -0.11
N LEU A 171 6.55 -15.49 0.81
CA LEU A 171 5.81 -16.09 1.93
C LEU A 171 5.14 -15.03 2.81
N LEU A 172 5.88 -13.99 3.23
CA LEU A 172 5.34 -12.91 4.04
C LEU A 172 4.22 -12.15 3.31
N SER A 173 4.33 -12.01 1.98
CA SER A 173 3.28 -11.38 1.18
C SER A 173 2.02 -12.25 1.15
N ILE A 174 2.14 -13.55 0.89
CA ILE A 174 1.01 -14.49 0.92
C ILE A 174 0.31 -14.44 2.28
N LEU A 175 1.07 -14.54 3.38
CA LEU A 175 0.51 -14.51 4.74
C LEU A 175 -0.17 -13.18 5.08
N LEU A 176 0.41 -12.06 4.64
CA LEU A 176 -0.16 -10.73 4.84
C LEU A 176 -1.50 -10.59 4.13
N TRP A 177 -1.58 -10.98 2.86
CA TRP A 177 -2.82 -10.93 2.10
C TRP A 177 -3.86 -11.92 2.62
N ALA A 178 -3.44 -13.11 3.05
CA ALA A 178 -4.32 -14.07 3.73
C ALA A 178 -4.88 -13.51 5.04
N CYS A 179 -4.09 -12.76 5.82
CA CYS A 179 -4.61 -12.07 7.00
C CYS A 179 -5.64 -11.00 6.63
N TYR A 180 -5.43 -10.23 5.56
CA TYR A 180 -6.40 -9.24 5.10
C TYR A 180 -7.72 -9.88 4.64
N ALA A 181 -7.66 -10.98 3.88
CA ALA A 181 -8.84 -11.76 3.52
C ALA A 181 -9.53 -12.33 4.77
N GLY A 182 -8.74 -12.86 5.71
CA GLY A 182 -9.21 -13.40 6.97
C GLY A 182 -9.95 -12.37 7.83
N ILE A 183 -9.58 -11.09 7.79
CA ILE A 183 -10.33 -10.01 8.48
C ILE A 183 -11.76 -9.93 7.94
N PHE A 184 -11.94 -9.88 6.62
CA PHE A 184 -13.28 -9.86 6.01
C PHE A 184 -14.06 -11.14 6.29
N PHE A 185 -13.40 -12.31 6.21
CA PHE A 185 -14.05 -13.59 6.49
C PHE A 185 -14.55 -13.68 7.94
N VAL A 186 -13.75 -13.25 8.92
CA VAL A 186 -14.18 -13.17 10.32
C VAL A 186 -15.34 -12.19 10.49
N LEU A 187 -15.33 -11.06 9.77
CA LEU A 187 -16.44 -10.12 9.81
C LEU A 187 -17.73 -10.71 9.22
N PHE A 188 -17.67 -11.58 8.22
CA PHE A 188 -18.88 -12.25 7.72
C PHE A 188 -19.57 -13.09 8.80
N TYR A 189 -18.80 -13.74 9.68
CA TYR A 189 -19.39 -14.42 10.84
C TYR A 189 -19.95 -13.43 11.87
N ALA A 190 -19.28 -12.31 12.12
CA ALA A 190 -19.76 -11.31 13.08
C ALA A 190 -21.08 -10.63 12.66
N PHE A 191 -21.41 -10.67 11.37
CA PHE A 191 -22.64 -10.12 10.79
C PHE A 191 -23.63 -11.21 10.34
N ASP A 192 -23.38 -12.49 10.68
CA ASP A 192 -24.19 -13.64 10.27
C ASP A 192 -24.39 -13.77 8.75
N PHE A 193 -23.50 -13.20 7.93
CA PHE A 193 -23.59 -13.24 6.47
C PHE A 193 -23.31 -14.63 5.89
N VAL A 194 -22.54 -15.45 6.61
CA VAL A 194 -22.32 -16.85 6.23
C VAL A 194 -23.63 -17.66 6.32
N GLU A 195 -24.47 -17.37 7.31
CA GLU A 195 -25.75 -18.07 7.49
C GLU A 195 -26.87 -17.45 6.65
N THR A 196 -26.99 -16.12 6.67
CA THR A 196 -28.10 -15.38 6.07
C THR A 196 -28.01 -15.32 4.54
N TYR A 197 -26.81 -15.13 4.00
CA TYR A 197 -26.57 -14.92 2.57
C TYR A 197 -25.71 -16.02 1.96
N HIS A 198 -25.35 -17.04 2.74
CA HIS A 198 -24.51 -18.17 2.30
C HIS A 198 -23.18 -17.74 1.69
N LEU A 199 -22.57 -16.67 2.23
CA LEU A 199 -21.31 -16.14 1.69
C LEU A 199 -20.19 -17.18 1.82
N PRO A 200 -19.59 -17.64 0.70
CA PRO A 200 -18.44 -18.53 0.76
C PRO A 200 -17.20 -17.76 1.24
N TRP A 201 -16.17 -18.49 1.70
CA TRP A 201 -14.89 -17.89 2.07
C TRP A 201 -14.27 -17.04 0.95
N SER A 202 -14.52 -17.41 -0.31
CA SER A 202 -14.04 -16.68 -1.48
C SER A 202 -14.66 -15.29 -1.65
N ALA A 203 -15.82 -15.03 -1.07
CA ALA A 203 -16.41 -13.69 -1.03
C ALA A 203 -15.49 -12.70 -0.29
N SER A 204 -14.69 -13.17 0.67
CA SER A 204 -13.73 -12.32 1.39
C SER A 204 -12.60 -11.83 0.50
N LEU A 205 -12.20 -12.65 -0.49
CA LEU A 205 -11.22 -12.27 -1.50
C LEU A 205 -11.80 -11.23 -2.46
N VAL A 206 -13.06 -11.39 -2.86
CA VAL A 206 -13.75 -10.42 -3.73
C VAL A 206 -13.89 -9.07 -3.04
N VAL A 207 -14.36 -9.05 -1.80
CA VAL A 207 -14.45 -7.82 -0.99
C VAL A 207 -13.07 -7.19 -0.80
N LEU A 208 -12.04 -7.98 -0.50
CA LEU A 208 -10.66 -7.49 -0.37
C LEU A 208 -10.14 -6.83 -1.66
N VAL A 209 -10.28 -7.50 -2.80
CA VAL A 209 -9.79 -7.00 -4.09
C VAL A 209 -10.52 -5.71 -4.48
N ILE A 210 -11.86 -5.71 -4.42
CA ILE A 210 -12.67 -4.55 -4.83
C ILE A 210 -12.41 -3.37 -3.88
N THR A 211 -12.39 -3.58 -2.56
CA THR A 211 -12.11 -2.48 -1.62
C THR A 211 -10.69 -1.96 -1.71
N THR A 212 -9.71 -2.78 -2.10
CA THR A 212 -8.32 -2.32 -2.31
C THR A 212 -8.21 -1.29 -3.46
N ILE A 213 -9.14 -1.30 -4.42
CA ILE A 213 -9.19 -0.29 -5.49
C ILE A 213 -9.37 1.13 -4.91
N SER A 214 -10.07 1.27 -3.77
CA SER A 214 -10.21 2.56 -3.07
C SER A 214 -8.87 3.19 -2.69
N ILE A 215 -7.83 2.36 -2.50
CA ILE A 215 -6.48 2.80 -2.13
C ILE A 215 -5.71 3.31 -3.34
N VAL A 216 -6.02 2.79 -4.54
CA VAL A 216 -5.35 3.16 -5.80
C VAL A 216 -5.94 4.46 -6.35
N VAL A 217 -7.24 4.67 -6.19
CA VAL A 217 -7.92 5.89 -6.63
C VAL A 217 -7.67 7.01 -5.62
N PRO A 218 -7.04 8.14 -6.01
CA PRO A 218 -6.85 9.28 -5.12
C PRO A 218 -8.22 9.72 -4.59
N SER A 219 -8.46 9.48 -3.30
CA SER A 219 -9.77 9.65 -2.69
C SER A 219 -9.67 10.54 -1.45
N SER A 220 -10.82 10.73 -0.79
CA SER A 220 -10.93 11.48 0.46
C SER A 220 -9.95 10.97 1.53
N PRO A 221 -9.54 11.83 2.49
CA PRO A 221 -8.74 11.42 3.63
C PRO A 221 -9.32 10.16 4.30
N GLY A 222 -8.46 9.17 4.57
CA GLY A 222 -8.87 7.89 5.14
C GLY A 222 -9.77 7.02 4.27
N TYR A 223 -9.94 7.30 2.97
CA TYR A 223 -10.79 6.52 2.04
C TYR A 223 -12.29 6.55 2.37
N VAL A 224 -12.73 7.55 3.14
CA VAL A 224 -14.11 7.66 3.61
C VAL A 224 -15.04 7.86 2.40
N GLY A 225 -15.99 6.95 2.24
CA GLY A 225 -16.99 7.02 1.16
C GLY A 225 -16.65 6.11 0.00
N THR A 226 -15.48 6.26 -0.64
CA THR A 226 -15.03 5.37 -1.72
C THR A 226 -14.88 3.93 -1.25
N TYR A 227 -14.30 3.72 -0.06
CA TYR A 227 -14.22 2.40 0.57
C TYR A 227 -15.60 1.82 0.85
N HIS A 228 -16.51 2.61 1.44
CA HIS A 228 -17.85 2.15 1.80
C HIS A 228 -18.65 1.74 0.56
N TRP A 229 -18.62 2.57 -0.48
CA TRP A 229 -19.29 2.29 -1.74
C TRP A 229 -18.75 1.03 -2.41
N LEU A 230 -17.42 0.89 -2.54
CA LEU A 230 -16.81 -0.32 -3.12
C LEU A 230 -17.07 -1.58 -2.30
N CYS A 231 -17.13 -1.47 -0.96
CA CYS A 231 -17.49 -2.59 -0.10
C CYS A 231 -18.95 -3.01 -0.30
N MET A 232 -19.88 -2.05 -0.40
CA MET A 232 -21.28 -2.34 -0.73
C MET A 232 -21.44 -2.97 -2.09
N VAL A 233 -20.74 -2.45 -3.12
CA VAL A 233 -20.73 -3.05 -4.46
C VAL A 233 -20.25 -4.50 -4.39
N ALA A 234 -19.14 -4.76 -3.69
CA ALA A 234 -18.60 -6.11 -3.57
C ALA A 234 -19.57 -7.08 -2.89
N LEU A 235 -20.23 -6.66 -1.80
CA LEU A 235 -21.21 -7.46 -1.07
C LEU A 235 -22.53 -7.63 -1.85
N GLY A 236 -22.93 -6.62 -2.61
CA GLY A 236 -24.10 -6.66 -3.49
C GLY A 236 -23.98 -7.72 -4.59
N LEU A 237 -22.76 -8.05 -5.03
CA LEU A 237 -22.54 -9.19 -5.92
C LEU A 237 -23.01 -10.51 -5.31
N PHE A 238 -22.92 -10.64 -3.98
CA PHE A 238 -23.37 -11.82 -3.24
C PHE A 238 -24.82 -11.70 -2.74
N GLY A 239 -25.58 -10.72 -3.24
CA GLY A 239 -26.99 -10.52 -2.87
C GLY A 239 -27.22 -9.90 -1.49
N VAL A 240 -26.17 -9.36 -0.85
CA VAL A 240 -26.32 -8.64 0.41
C VAL A 240 -27.03 -7.32 0.15
N SER A 241 -28.12 -7.06 0.88
CA SER A 241 -28.90 -5.82 0.77
C SER A 241 -28.10 -4.60 1.23
N GLU A 242 -28.46 -3.41 0.73
CA GLU A 242 -27.67 -2.19 0.92
C GLU A 242 -27.45 -1.82 2.39
N SER A 243 -28.49 -1.88 3.21
CA SER A 243 -28.44 -1.53 4.64
C SER A 243 -27.44 -2.39 5.45
N PRO A 244 -27.50 -3.74 5.41
CA PRO A 244 -26.50 -4.56 6.07
C PRO A 244 -25.10 -4.43 5.43
N ALA A 245 -25.01 -4.27 4.10
CA ALA A 245 -23.73 -4.05 3.44
C ALA A 245 -23.04 -2.74 3.89
N LEU A 246 -23.80 -1.65 4.06
CA LEU A 246 -23.29 -0.39 4.58
C LEU A 246 -22.82 -0.55 6.04
N SER A 247 -23.61 -1.23 6.87
CA SER A 247 -23.26 -1.50 8.27
C SER A 247 -21.96 -2.28 8.37
N PHE A 248 -21.81 -3.32 7.55
CA PHE A 248 -20.57 -4.09 7.43
C PHE A 248 -19.41 -3.19 7.00
N ALA A 249 -19.60 -2.38 5.96
CA ALA A 249 -18.56 -1.53 5.41
C ALA A 249 -18.03 -0.52 6.44
N ILE A 250 -18.91 0.09 7.23
CA ILE A 250 -18.54 1.04 8.29
C ILE A 250 -17.67 0.34 9.34
N VAL A 251 -18.07 -0.85 9.78
CA VAL A 251 -17.31 -1.61 10.80
C VAL A 251 -15.97 -2.09 10.25
N ALA A 252 -15.94 -2.62 9.02
CA ALA A 252 -14.72 -3.06 8.35
C ALA A 252 -13.73 -1.90 8.17
N HIS A 253 -14.22 -0.71 7.78
CA HIS A 253 -13.44 0.51 7.67
C HIS A 253 -12.89 0.96 9.01
N ALA A 254 -13.75 1.04 10.03
CA ALA A 254 -13.38 1.45 11.38
C ALA A 254 -12.31 0.52 11.99
N ILE A 255 -12.43 -0.79 11.83
CA ILE A 255 -11.43 -1.77 12.28
C ILE A 255 -10.10 -1.58 11.55
N SER A 256 -10.13 -1.23 10.27
CA SER A 256 -8.92 -1.05 9.46
C SER A 256 -8.20 0.27 9.75
N VAL A 257 -8.94 1.32 10.14
CA VAL A 257 -8.41 2.67 10.31
C VAL A 257 -8.15 3.01 11.77
N LEU A 258 -9.13 2.86 12.67
CA LEU A 258 -9.04 3.41 14.03
C LEU A 258 -7.88 2.80 14.85
N PRO A 259 -7.71 1.47 14.95
CA PRO A 259 -6.65 0.90 15.77
C PRO A 259 -5.25 1.29 15.27
N VAL A 260 -5.08 1.34 13.95
CA VAL A 260 -3.80 1.67 13.32
C VAL A 260 -3.47 3.14 13.52
N SER A 261 -4.46 4.03 13.36
CA SER A 261 -4.28 5.47 13.56
C SER A 261 -4.03 5.82 15.03
N LEU A 262 -4.68 5.14 15.98
CA LEU A 262 -4.41 5.30 17.41
C LEU A 262 -2.98 4.87 17.78
N VAL A 263 -2.56 3.68 17.34
CA VAL A 263 -1.20 3.19 17.59
C VAL A 263 -0.17 4.09 16.90
N GLY A 264 -0.44 4.53 15.67
CA GLY A 264 0.39 5.49 14.95
C GLY A 264 0.53 6.82 15.71
N GLY A 265 -0.56 7.35 16.28
CA GLY A 265 -0.53 8.57 17.09
C GLY A 265 0.29 8.44 18.36
N VAL A 266 0.12 7.34 19.10
CA VAL A 266 0.92 7.07 20.30
C VAL A 266 2.42 6.94 19.97
N LEU A 267 2.75 6.27 18.86
CA LEU A 267 4.14 6.11 18.42
C LEU A 267 4.74 7.42 17.91
N ALA A 268 3.99 8.22 17.14
CA ALA A 268 4.42 9.55 16.72
C ALA A 268 4.74 10.46 17.91
N TRP A 269 3.87 10.43 18.93
CA TRP A 269 4.08 11.19 20.17
C TRP A 269 5.32 10.73 20.93
N LYS A 270 5.50 9.41 21.12
CA LYS A 270 6.69 8.83 21.79
C LYS A 270 7.99 9.13 21.06
N GLU A 271 7.98 9.17 19.73
CA GLU A 271 9.16 9.48 18.93
C GLU A 271 9.43 10.99 18.80
N GLY A 272 8.63 11.86 19.46
CA GLY A 272 8.80 13.31 19.42
C GLY A 272 8.52 13.91 18.04
N ILE A 273 7.79 13.19 17.19
CA ILE A 273 7.43 13.62 15.84
C ILE A 273 6.25 14.60 15.97
N SER A 274 6.58 15.88 16.07
CA SER A 274 5.56 16.93 15.97
C SER A 274 5.08 17.00 14.52
N ILE A 275 3.80 16.69 14.27
CA ILE A 275 3.17 16.74 12.94
C ILE A 275 3.40 18.13 12.28
N SER A 276 3.45 19.21 13.07
CA SER A 276 3.76 20.57 12.63
C SER A 276 5.17 20.78 12.06
N LYS A 277 6.15 19.93 12.41
CA LYS A 277 7.50 19.97 11.79
C LYS A 277 7.50 19.32 10.42
N VAL A 278 6.59 18.38 10.13
CA VAL A 278 6.49 17.72 8.83
C VAL A 278 5.89 18.66 7.78
N GLU A 279 4.86 19.45 8.13
CA GLU A 279 4.31 20.51 7.26
C GLU A 279 5.35 21.56 6.89
N ARG A 280 6.14 22.06 7.87
CA ARG A 280 7.25 22.99 7.58
C ARG A 280 8.36 22.38 6.73
N SER A 281 8.57 21.07 6.83
CA SER A 281 9.57 20.37 6.02
C SER A 281 9.12 20.19 4.56
N SER A 282 7.81 20.07 4.31
CA SER A 282 7.25 20.07 2.95
C SER A 282 7.23 21.47 2.32
N GLU A 283 6.97 22.52 3.11
CA GLU A 283 7.00 23.91 2.62
C GLU A 283 8.42 24.39 2.29
N GLN A 284 9.44 23.96 3.05
CA GLN A 284 10.84 24.30 2.76
C GLN A 284 11.47 23.49 1.62
N ALA A 285 10.78 22.45 1.14
CA ALA A 285 11.24 21.62 0.02
C ALA A 285 10.73 22.12 -1.36
N GLY A 286 9.70 23.00 -1.38
CA GLY A 286 9.26 23.76 -2.56
C GLY A 286 10.29 24.78 -3.02
#